data_AF-A0AAN0SI49-F1
#
_entry.id   AF-A0AAN0SI49-F1
#
_cell.length_a   1.000
_cell.length_b   1.000
_cell.length_c   1.000
_cell.angle_alpha   90.00
_cell.angle_beta   90.00
_cell.angle_gamma   90.00
#
_symmetry.space_group_name_H-M   'P 1'
#
loop_
_entity.id
_entity.type
_entity.pdbx_description
1 polymer ?
#
loop_
_entity_poly.entity_id
_entity_poly.type
_entity_poly.pdbx_seq_one_letter_code
_entity_poly.pdbx_strand_id
1 'polypeptide(L)'
;MALHRDPLGPHEILHSAIAGQFNGFEGDTLFKLANGQVWKQQEYAYWYHYAYAPAVRIERVNGQYRMTVNGVAKSISVLRLK
;
A
#
# COMPACT_ATOMS: atom_id res chain seq x y z
N MET A 1 24.11 -8.13 12.79
CA MET A 1 23.09 -8.48 11.78
C MET A 1 21.75 -7.93 12.26
N ALA A 2 21.35 -6.76 11.78
CA ALA A 2 20.11 -6.13 12.22
C ALA A 2 18.94 -6.87 11.53
N LEU A 3 18.18 -7.63 12.31
CA LEU A 3 16.87 -8.14 11.91
C LEU A 3 16.00 -6.92 11.58
N HIS A 4 15.88 -6.59 10.30
CA HIS A 4 14.82 -5.71 9.83
C HIS A 4 13.53 -6.48 10.10
N ARG A 5 12.91 -6.22 11.26
CA ARG A 5 11.65 -6.86 11.65
C ARG A 5 10.66 -6.64 10.52
N ASP A 6 10.22 -7.72 9.90
CA ASP A 6 9.22 -7.69 8.84
C ASP A 6 8.01 -6.91 9.40
N PRO A 7 7.57 -5.83 8.72
CA PRO A 7 6.43 -4.99 9.14
C PRO A 7 5.17 -5.75 9.51
N LEU A 8 4.99 -6.92 8.91
CA LEU A 8 3.86 -7.82 9.02
C LEU A 8 4.42 -9.22 9.14
N GLY A 9 3.88 -10.02 10.06
CA GLY A 9 4.17 -11.45 10.11
C GLY A 9 3.84 -12.17 8.79
N PRO A 10 4.31 -13.42 8.58
CA PRO A 10 4.13 -14.18 7.33
C PRO A 10 2.67 -14.36 6.87
N HIS A 11 1.70 -14.12 7.75
CA HIS A 11 0.26 -14.23 7.50
C HIS A 11 -0.52 -12.99 7.94
N GLU A 12 0.18 -11.91 8.29
CA GLU A 12 -0.47 -10.71 8.81
C GLU A 12 -0.91 -9.81 7.66
N ILE A 13 -2.16 -9.36 7.77
CA ILE A 13 -2.77 -8.42 6.85
C ILE A 13 -2.92 -7.09 7.57
N LEU A 14 -2.31 -6.05 7.02
CA LEU A 14 -2.55 -4.70 7.50
C LEU A 14 -3.85 -4.15 6.92
N HIS A 15 -4.71 -3.67 7.80
CA HIS A 15 -5.86 -2.86 7.45
C HIS A 15 -5.64 -1.42 7.92
N SER A 16 -5.85 -0.45 7.02
CA SER A 16 -5.78 0.98 7.34
C SER A 16 -6.60 1.79 6.34
N ALA A 17 -6.38 3.10 6.31
CA ALA A 17 -6.89 3.99 5.28
C ALA A 17 -5.76 4.90 4.78
N ILE A 18 -5.85 5.36 3.52
CA ILE A 18 -4.98 6.44 3.05
C ILE A 18 -5.32 7.71 3.82
N ALA A 19 -4.31 8.43 4.27
CA ALA A 19 -4.46 9.72 4.92
C ALA A 19 -4.71 10.80 3.86
N GLY A 20 -5.99 11.12 3.65
CA GLY A 20 -6.42 12.17 2.74
C GLY A 20 -6.83 11.64 1.36
N GLN A 21 -6.54 12.41 0.31
CA GLN A 21 -6.96 12.11 -1.05
C GLN A 21 -6.10 11.02 -1.69
N PHE A 22 -6.74 10.16 -2.46
CA PHE A 22 -6.12 9.23 -3.39
C PHE A 22 -6.65 9.54 -4.78
N ASN A 23 -5.75 9.75 -5.75
CA ASN A 23 -6.10 10.12 -7.13
C ASN A 23 -5.85 9.00 -8.14
N GLY A 24 -5.35 7.85 -7.68
CA GLY A 24 -4.97 6.76 -8.54
C GLY A 24 -3.50 6.36 -8.42
N PHE A 25 -3.09 5.45 -9.30
CA PHE A 25 -1.70 5.02 -9.47
C PHE A 25 -1.06 5.78 -10.62
N GLU A 26 0.17 6.26 -10.41
CA GLU A 26 0.93 7.12 -11.34
C GLU A 26 2.31 6.55 -11.69
N GLY A 27 2.64 5.34 -11.22
CA GLY A 27 3.93 4.69 -11.44
C GLY A 27 4.85 4.75 -10.21
N ASP A 28 4.73 5.80 -9.41
CA ASP A 28 5.57 6.05 -8.23
C ASP A 28 4.79 6.61 -7.02
N THR A 29 3.47 6.44 -7.03
CA THR A 29 2.53 6.96 -6.02
C THR A 29 2.96 6.62 -4.58
N LEU A 30 2.92 7.64 -3.71
CA LEU A 30 3.18 7.53 -2.28
C LEU A 30 1.86 7.42 -1.50
N PHE A 31 1.79 6.43 -0.63
CA PHE A 31 0.65 6.17 0.25
C PHE A 31 1.05 6.47 1.68
N LYS A 32 0.58 7.60 2.21
CA LYS A 32 0.61 7.87 3.66
C LYS A 32 -0.64 7.25 4.25
N LEU A 33 -0.49 6.39 5.25
CA LEU A 33 -1.62 5.73 5.90
C LEU A 33 -2.01 6.45 7.19
N ALA A 34 -3.27 6.32 7.60
CA ALA A 34 -3.80 6.92 8.82
C ALA A 34 -3.06 6.47 10.10
N ASN A 35 -2.44 5.29 10.08
CA ASN A 35 -1.60 4.78 11.17
C ASN A 35 -0.15 5.32 11.17
N GLY A 36 0.17 6.26 10.28
CA GLY A 36 1.50 6.88 10.16
C GLY A 36 2.51 6.13 9.30
N GLN A 37 2.19 4.93 8.81
CA GLN A 37 3.07 4.22 7.87
C GLN A 37 3.12 4.91 6.51
N VAL A 38 4.24 4.76 5.82
CA VAL A 38 4.42 5.27 4.46
C VAL A 38 4.82 4.14 3.53
N TRP A 39 4.09 4.00 2.42
CA TRP A 39 4.32 3.01 1.39
C TRP A 39 4.49 3.69 0.03
N LYS A 40 5.22 3.04 -0.89
CA LYS A 40 5.42 3.52 -2.26
C LYS A 40 5.09 2.43 -3.26
N GLN A 41 4.41 2.80 -4.34
CA GLN A 41 4.22 1.94 -5.51
C GLN A 41 5.58 1.43 -6.04
N GLN A 42 5.65 0.14 -6.39
CA GLN A 42 6.88 -0.56 -6.81
C GLN A 42 6.74 -1.26 -8.18
N GLU A 43 5.64 -1.05 -8.90
CA GLU A 43 5.45 -1.58 -10.26
C GLU A 43 4.88 -0.49 -11.17
N TYR A 44 5.24 -0.53 -12.46
CA TYR A 44 4.78 0.44 -13.45
C TYR A 44 3.32 0.17 -13.81
N ALA A 45 2.41 0.92 -13.19
CA ALA A 45 0.97 0.79 -13.40
C ALA A 45 0.28 2.14 -13.20
N TYR A 46 -0.68 2.41 -14.09
CA TYR A 46 -1.50 3.61 -14.07
C TYR A 46 -2.95 3.22 -13.90
N TRP A 47 -3.66 3.93 -13.03
CA TRP A 47 -5.08 3.74 -12.83
C TRP A 47 -5.67 4.98 -12.19
N TYR A 48 -6.57 5.67 -12.88
CA TYR A 48 -7.26 6.83 -12.30
C TYR A 48 -8.38 6.36 -11.37
N HIS A 49 -8.36 6.86 -10.14
CA HIS A 49 -9.45 6.65 -9.18
C HIS A 49 -9.38 7.70 -8.08
N TYR A 50 -10.39 8.56 -8.01
CA TYR A 50 -10.50 9.51 -6.91
C TYR A 50 -11.27 8.91 -5.73
N ALA A 51 -10.68 8.97 -4.55
CA ALA A 51 -11.37 8.68 -3.29
C ALA A 51 -10.76 9.50 -2.14
N TYR A 52 -11.60 9.88 -1.17
CA TYR A 52 -11.12 10.50 0.08
C TYR A 52 -11.05 9.45 1.19
N ALA A 53 -9.88 9.34 1.82
CA ALA A 53 -9.56 8.39 2.86
C ALA A 53 -9.99 6.93 2.57
N PRO A 54 -9.73 6.38 1.37
CA PRO A 54 -10.14 5.02 1.06
C PRO A 54 -9.44 4.01 1.98
N ALA A 55 -10.18 2.98 2.37
CA ALA A 55 -9.63 1.84 3.09
C ALA A 55 -8.59 1.11 2.21
N VAL A 56 -7.53 0.62 2.86
CA VAL A 56 -6.51 -0.20 2.22
C VAL A 56 -6.29 -1.50 2.98
N ARG A 57 -5.94 -2.53 2.21
CA ARG A 57 -5.44 -3.81 2.71
C ARG A 57 -4.05 -4.04 2.15
N ILE A 58 -3.07 -4.29 3.02
CA ILE A 58 -1.72 -4.67 2.61
C ILE A 58 -1.41 -6.06 3.14
N GLU A 59 -0.92 -6.91 2.26
CA GLU A 59 -0.56 -8.29 2.59
C GLU A 59 0.71 -8.70 1.86
N ARG A 60 1.35 -9.76 2.33
CA ARG A 60 2.55 -10.32 1.70
C ARG A 60 2.18 -11.51 0.82
N VAL A 61 2.43 -11.38 -0.48
CA VAL A 61 2.19 -12.42 -1.49
C VAL A 61 3.50 -12.73 -2.19
N ASN A 62 3.94 -14.00 -2.15
CA ASN A 62 5.19 -14.46 -2.78
C ASN A 62 6.42 -13.59 -2.42
N GLY A 63 6.51 -13.16 -1.16
CA GLY A 63 7.62 -12.35 -0.66
C GLY A 63 7.49 -10.84 -0.92
N GLN A 64 6.51 -10.39 -1.70
CA GLN A 64 6.26 -8.97 -2.01
C GLN A 64 5.04 -8.43 -1.27
N TYR A 65 5.06 -7.15 -0.91
CA TYR A 65 3.88 -6.50 -0.36
C TYR A 65 2.94 -6.04 -1.48
N ARG A 66 1.67 -6.35 -1.33
CA ARG A 66 0.59 -5.97 -2.26
C ARG A 66 -0.41 -5.10 -1.51
N MET A 67 -0.72 -3.94 -2.08
CA MET A 67 -1.75 -3.04 -1.57
C MET A 67 -3.00 -3.12 -2.46
N THR A 68 -4.14 -3.30 -1.82
CA THR A 68 -5.46 -3.15 -2.44
C THR A 68 -6.13 -1.92 -1.85
N VAL A 69 -6.60 -1.03 -2.71
CA VAL A 69 -7.35 0.18 -2.33
C VAL A 69 -8.83 -0.07 -2.60
N ASN A 70 -9.69 0.23 -1.63
CA ASN A 70 -11.14 0.10 -1.83
C ASN A 70 -11.59 0.97 -3.01
N GLY A 71 -12.41 0.42 -3.90
CA GLY A 71 -12.84 1.07 -5.15
C GLY A 71 -11.90 0.85 -6.34
N VAL A 72 -10.73 0.25 -6.14
CA VAL A 72 -9.78 -0.09 -7.21
C VAL A 72 -9.70 -1.60 -7.39
N ALA A 73 -10.04 -2.07 -8.59
CA ALA A 73 -10.03 -3.51 -8.89
C ALA A 73 -8.61 -4.12 -8.93
N LYS A 74 -7.59 -3.28 -9.16
CA LYS A 74 -6.19 -3.70 -9.28
C LYS A 74 -5.47 -3.60 -7.92
N SER A 75 -4.81 -4.68 -7.52
CA SER A 75 -3.83 -4.67 -6.43
C SER A 75 -2.44 -4.34 -6.98
N ILE A 76 -1.65 -3.57 -6.23
CA ILE A 76 -0.35 -3.07 -6.69
C ILE A 76 0.80 -3.47 -5.76
N SER A 77 1.96 -3.77 -6.34
CA SER A 77 3.17 -4.00 -5.56
C SER A 77 3.62 -2.72 -4.88
N VAL A 78 3.97 -2.80 -3.58
CA VAL A 78 4.41 -1.66 -2.77
C VAL A 78 5.66 -1.99 -1.95
N LEU A 79 6.41 -0.96 -1.61
CA LEU A 79 7.52 -1.00 -0.66
C LEU A 79 7.19 -0.12 0.54
N ARG A 80 7.46 -0.59 1.75
CA ARG A 80 7.36 0.24 2.96
C ARG A 80 8.58 1.16 3.06
N LEU A 81 8.35 2.45 3.28
CA LEU A 81 9.39 3.45 3.51
C LEU A 81 9.55 3.83 4.99
N LYS A 82 8.46 3.79 5.77
CA LYS A 82 8.44 4.14 7.21
C LYS A 82 7.37 3.35 7.95
#